data_AF-A0A839EZJ1-F1
#
_entry.id   AF-A0A839EZJ1-F1
#
_cell.length_a   1.000
_cell.length_b   1.000
_cell.length_c   1.000
_cell.angle_alpha   90.00
_cell.angle_beta   90.00
_cell.angle_gamma   90.00
#
_symmetry.space_group_name_H-M   'P 1'
#
loop_
_entity.id
_entity.type
_entity.pdbx_description
1 polymer ?
#
loop_
_entity_poly.entity_id
_entity_poly.type
_entity_poly.pdbx_seq_one_letter_code
_entity_poly.pdbx_strand_id
1 'polypeptide(L)'
;MRRFVVLILLLPALACAAPDRPGLIHAWEAAMRRDGTLEAQADGDYRYRSESLGYDGRVRLLAAIVRTEAGRRGGDDRVAARGTVDFDLPDLPAAQASPQASAGVAGWKAERQNFVYVDDRQAWLSIAEWAATYYRDDDRTSAEGWSRWGLVLALLAVLVVAVAFVYAVQRRAFRLLRDSAEVNRLGRENIVRAAELRDAQLAATQESLELARRNAATLAAILDELRRRP
;
A
#
# COMPACT_ATOMS: atom_id res chain seq x y z
N MET A 1 29.62 -53.47 -25.48
CA MET A 1 28.49 -52.51 -25.48
C MET A 1 27.27 -53.11 -24.77
N ARG A 2 27.30 -53.26 -23.44
CA ARG A 2 26.25 -53.99 -22.69
C ARG A 2 26.08 -53.54 -21.24
N ARG A 3 26.44 -52.28 -20.94
CA ARG A 3 26.43 -51.71 -19.58
C ARG A 3 25.60 -50.42 -19.44
N PHE A 4 24.96 -49.93 -20.51
CA PHE A 4 24.20 -48.68 -20.47
C PHE A 4 22.67 -48.83 -20.52
N VAL A 5 22.14 -50.06 -20.67
CA VAL A 5 20.69 -50.28 -20.82
C VAL A 5 19.98 -50.42 -19.45
N VAL A 6 20.70 -50.75 -18.38
CA VAL A 6 20.08 -50.97 -17.05
C VAL A 6 19.80 -49.66 -16.31
N LEU A 7 20.41 -48.53 -16.70
CA LEU A 7 20.19 -47.24 -16.04
C LEU A 7 18.89 -46.53 -16.45
N ILE A 8 18.21 -46.99 -17.51
CA ILE A 8 16.97 -46.38 -18.04
C ILE A 8 15.70 -47.01 -17.43
N LEU A 9 15.81 -48.16 -16.76
CA LEU A 9 14.68 -48.84 -16.10
C LEU A 9 14.41 -48.38 -14.66
N LEU A 10 15.15 -47.37 -14.18
CA LEU A 10 15.03 -46.79 -12.83
C LEU A 10 14.66 -45.29 -12.86
N LEU A 11 14.08 -44.82 -13.96
CA LEU A 11 13.21 -43.64 -13.93
C LEU A 11 11.79 -44.14 -13.65
N PRO A 12 11.36 -44.32 -12.39
CA PRO A 12 9.93 -44.23 -12.18
C PRO A 12 9.57 -42.83 -12.67
N ALA A 13 8.55 -42.77 -13.50
CA ALA A 13 7.95 -41.52 -13.89
C ALA A 13 7.96 -40.58 -12.68
N LEU A 14 8.59 -39.43 -12.83
CA LEU A 14 8.09 -38.18 -12.25
C LEU A 14 6.67 -38.02 -12.82
N ALA A 15 5.76 -38.89 -12.39
CA ALA A 15 4.35 -38.68 -12.53
C ALA A 15 4.12 -37.47 -11.66
N CYS A 16 3.92 -36.32 -12.31
CA CYS A 16 3.36 -35.17 -11.65
C CYS A 16 2.14 -35.68 -10.87
N ALA A 17 2.25 -35.74 -9.54
CA ALA A 17 1.32 -36.48 -8.71
C ALA A 17 0.00 -35.73 -8.69
N ALA A 18 -0.88 -35.98 -9.67
CA ALA A 18 -2.16 -35.31 -9.80
C ALA A 18 -2.92 -35.33 -8.45
N PRO A 19 -3.75 -34.30 -8.15
CA PRO A 19 -4.53 -34.27 -6.92
C PRO A 19 -5.52 -35.43 -6.89
N ASP A 20 -5.12 -36.52 -6.25
CA ASP A 20 -5.87 -37.78 -6.21
C ASP A 20 -6.15 -38.24 -4.77
N ARG A 21 -7.11 -39.16 -4.65
CA ARG A 21 -7.54 -39.69 -3.35
C ARG A 21 -6.44 -40.52 -2.65
N PRO A 22 -5.70 -41.42 -3.33
CA PRO A 22 -4.56 -42.12 -2.71
C PRO A 22 -3.50 -41.18 -2.16
N GLY A 23 -3.10 -40.15 -2.93
CA GLY A 23 -2.15 -39.14 -2.47
C GLY A 23 -2.63 -38.39 -1.24
N LEU A 24 -3.92 -38.06 -1.18
CA LEU A 24 -4.52 -37.43 0.00
C LEU A 24 -4.46 -38.34 1.24
N ILE A 25 -4.75 -39.63 1.08
CA ILE A 25 -4.69 -40.60 2.20
C ILE A 25 -3.25 -40.75 2.69
N HIS A 26 -2.27 -40.87 1.78
CA HIS A 26 -0.86 -40.95 2.17
C HIS A 26 -0.37 -39.71 2.91
N ALA A 27 -0.79 -38.52 2.48
CA ALA A 27 -0.47 -37.27 3.18
C ALA A 27 -1.13 -37.22 4.58
N TRP A 28 -2.37 -37.68 4.68
CA TRP A 28 -3.05 -37.81 5.97
C TRP A 28 -2.33 -38.80 6.91
N GLU A 29 -1.93 -39.98 6.43
CA GLU A 29 -1.18 -40.93 7.23
C GLU A 29 0.17 -40.34 7.68
N ALA A 30 0.85 -39.60 6.80
CA ALA A 30 2.09 -38.91 7.15
C ALA A 30 1.85 -37.86 8.24
N ALA A 31 0.76 -37.10 8.18
CA ALA A 31 0.38 -36.14 9.21
C ALA A 31 0.06 -36.83 10.55
N MET A 32 -0.61 -37.99 10.52
CA MET A 32 -0.89 -38.80 11.71
C MET A 32 0.40 -39.29 12.37
N ARG A 33 1.41 -39.70 11.58
CA ARG A 33 2.71 -40.19 12.08
C ARG A 33 3.63 -39.11 12.65
N ARG A 34 3.30 -37.81 12.57
CA ARG A 34 4.14 -36.73 13.13
C ARG A 34 4.16 -36.74 14.66
N ASP A 35 3.01 -36.98 15.26
CA ASP A 35 2.80 -36.84 16.71
C ASP A 35 2.47 -38.18 17.38
N GLY A 36 2.75 -39.28 16.68
CA GLY A 36 2.42 -40.62 17.13
C GLY A 36 2.84 -41.69 16.13
N THR A 37 2.49 -42.93 16.45
CA THR A 37 2.70 -44.09 15.58
C THR A 37 1.38 -44.50 14.94
N LEU A 38 1.40 -44.77 13.64
CA LEU A 38 0.24 -45.20 12.87
C LEU A 38 0.59 -46.50 12.12
N GLU A 39 -0.06 -47.59 12.50
CA GLU A 39 0.11 -48.91 11.91
C GLU A 39 -1.16 -49.30 11.14
N ALA A 40 -1.03 -49.60 9.85
CA ALA A 40 -2.16 -50.07 9.04
C ALA A 40 -2.55 -51.49 9.45
N GLN A 41 -3.84 -51.75 9.61
CA GLN A 41 -4.36 -53.09 9.88
C GLN A 41 -5.02 -53.69 8.62
N ALA A 42 -6.18 -53.17 8.22
CA ALA A 42 -6.91 -53.58 7.01
C ALA A 42 -8.02 -52.55 6.70
N ASP A 43 -8.41 -52.41 5.43
CA ASP A 43 -9.63 -51.70 4.99
C ASP A 43 -9.87 -50.30 5.60
N GLY A 44 -8.81 -49.50 5.75
CA GLY A 44 -8.89 -48.15 6.31
C GLY A 44 -8.94 -48.11 7.84
N ASP A 45 -8.75 -49.24 8.51
CA ASP A 45 -8.51 -49.31 9.95
C ASP A 45 -7.00 -49.27 10.26
N TYR A 46 -6.66 -48.45 11.24
CA TYR A 46 -5.31 -48.22 11.72
C TYR A 46 -5.25 -48.39 13.24
N ARG A 47 -4.10 -48.81 13.75
CA ARG A 47 -3.76 -48.61 15.16
C ARG A 47 -3.01 -47.30 15.29
N TYR A 48 -3.49 -46.42 16.16
CA TYR A 48 -2.87 -45.13 16.44
C TYR A 48 -2.50 -45.02 17.90
N ARG A 49 -1.24 -44.65 18.14
CA ARG A 49 -0.75 -44.36 19.48
C ARG A 49 -0.06 -43.00 19.50
N SER A 50 -0.53 -42.11 20.36
CA SER A 50 0.00 -40.77 20.56
C SER A 50 0.09 -40.45 22.05
N GLU A 51 1.30 -40.11 22.49
CA GLU A 51 1.54 -39.65 23.86
C GLU A 51 0.94 -38.26 24.10
N SER A 52 0.97 -37.37 23.09
CA SER A 52 0.43 -36.02 23.19
C SER A 52 -1.10 -36.01 23.32
N LEU A 53 -1.78 -36.95 22.67
CA LEU A 53 -3.22 -37.14 22.79
C LEU A 53 -3.61 -38.04 23.98
N GLY A 54 -2.64 -38.70 24.61
CA GLY A 54 -2.90 -39.73 25.62
C GLY A 54 -3.78 -40.87 25.07
N TYR A 55 -3.60 -41.23 23.80
CA TYR A 55 -4.45 -42.15 23.07
C TYR A 55 -3.65 -43.36 22.56
N ASP A 56 -4.16 -44.56 22.80
CA ASP A 56 -3.68 -45.82 22.20
C ASP A 56 -4.91 -46.65 21.85
N GLY A 57 -5.27 -46.67 20.58
CA GLY A 57 -6.51 -47.27 20.12
C GLY A 57 -6.61 -47.30 18.60
N ARG A 58 -7.80 -47.66 18.09
CA ARG A 58 -8.04 -47.73 16.66
C ARG A 58 -8.45 -46.37 16.08
N VAL A 59 -7.99 -46.10 14.86
CA VAL A 59 -8.46 -45.01 14.02
C VAL A 59 -9.06 -45.62 12.77
N ARG A 60 -10.28 -45.20 12.43
CA ARG A 60 -10.97 -45.66 11.23
C ARG A 60 -11.12 -44.53 10.23
N LEU A 61 -10.57 -44.70 9.04
CA LEU A 61 -10.77 -43.81 7.92
C LEU A 61 -12.20 -44.00 7.38
N LEU A 62 -13.03 -42.97 7.47
CA LEU A 62 -14.42 -43.00 7.00
C LEU A 62 -14.52 -42.58 5.54
N ALA A 63 -13.89 -41.45 5.19
CA ALA A 63 -13.94 -40.90 3.85
C ALA A 63 -12.69 -40.08 3.53
N ALA A 64 -12.36 -40.01 2.24
CA ALA A 64 -11.35 -39.08 1.71
C ALA A 64 -11.94 -38.46 0.44
N ILE A 65 -12.18 -37.16 0.49
CA ILE A 65 -12.89 -36.39 -0.53
C ILE A 65 -11.90 -35.40 -1.14
N VAL A 66 -11.71 -35.48 -2.45
CA VAL A 66 -10.90 -34.51 -3.22
C VAL A 66 -11.84 -33.62 -4.03
N ARG A 67 -11.65 -32.31 -3.93
CA ARG A 67 -12.35 -31.29 -4.71
C ARG A 67 -11.32 -30.48 -5.49
N THR A 68 -11.31 -30.63 -6.81
CA THR A 68 -10.45 -29.83 -7.70
C THR A 68 -11.00 -28.41 -7.82
N GLU A 69 -10.13 -27.40 -7.75
CA GLU A 69 -10.53 -25.97 -7.78
C GLU A 69 -10.52 -25.37 -9.19
N ALA A 70 -10.73 -26.19 -10.22
CA ALA A 70 -10.63 -25.77 -11.62
C ALA A 70 -11.51 -24.53 -11.93
N GLY A 71 -10.86 -23.41 -12.27
CA GLY A 71 -11.50 -22.24 -12.86
C GLY A 71 -12.06 -21.20 -11.88
N ARG A 72 -11.71 -21.23 -10.59
CA ARG A 72 -12.18 -20.23 -9.63
C ARG A 72 -11.40 -18.91 -9.78
N ARG A 73 -11.87 -18.00 -10.62
CA ARG A 73 -11.39 -16.61 -10.68
C ARG A 73 -11.53 -15.96 -9.30
N GLY A 74 -10.40 -15.81 -8.59
CA GLY A 74 -10.31 -15.20 -7.26
C GLY A 74 -9.76 -16.09 -6.14
N GLY A 75 -9.38 -17.35 -6.42
CA GLY A 75 -8.58 -18.19 -5.52
C GLY A 75 -7.08 -17.95 -5.66
N ASP A 76 -6.28 -18.44 -4.71
CA ASP A 76 -4.82 -18.51 -4.84
C ASP A 76 -4.46 -19.44 -6.00
N ASP A 77 -3.84 -18.92 -7.05
CA ASP A 77 -3.52 -19.63 -8.29
C ASP A 77 -2.60 -20.85 -8.06
N ARG A 78 -1.98 -20.98 -6.88
CA ARG A 78 -1.12 -22.11 -6.50
C ARG A 78 -1.89 -23.33 -6.00
N VAL A 79 -3.14 -23.16 -5.59
CA VAL A 79 -3.98 -24.23 -5.04
C VAL A 79 -4.77 -24.90 -6.15
N ALA A 80 -4.43 -26.15 -6.49
CA ALA A 80 -5.12 -26.90 -7.53
C ALA A 80 -6.29 -27.76 -7.01
N ALA A 81 -6.24 -28.20 -5.75
CA ALA A 81 -7.34 -28.94 -5.13
C ALA A 81 -7.38 -28.81 -3.61
N ARG A 82 -8.54 -29.10 -3.03
CA ARG A 82 -8.75 -29.24 -1.59
C ARG A 82 -9.18 -30.66 -1.25
N GLY A 83 -8.64 -31.18 -0.16
CA GLY A 83 -8.86 -32.53 0.31
C GLY A 83 -9.44 -32.49 1.71
N THR A 84 -10.48 -33.28 1.95
CA THR A 84 -11.01 -33.51 3.29
C THR A 84 -10.98 -34.98 3.61
N VAL A 85 -10.36 -35.34 4.72
CA VAL A 85 -10.31 -36.70 5.26
C VAL A 85 -11.19 -36.76 6.50
N ASP A 86 -12.19 -37.61 6.48
CA ASP A 86 -13.02 -37.89 7.65
C ASP A 86 -12.61 -39.23 8.26
N PHE A 87 -12.48 -39.25 9.57
CA PHE A 87 -11.99 -40.40 10.32
C PHE A 87 -12.57 -40.39 11.75
N ASP A 88 -12.62 -41.57 12.36
CA ASP A 88 -13.18 -41.77 13.68
C ASP A 88 -12.17 -42.41 14.64
N LEU A 89 -12.38 -42.15 15.93
CA LEU A 89 -11.59 -42.67 17.06
C LEU A 89 -12.50 -43.52 17.95
N PRO A 90 -12.90 -44.73 17.52
CA PRO A 90 -13.93 -45.54 18.20
C PRO A 90 -13.58 -45.90 19.64
N ASP A 91 -12.29 -46.01 19.96
CA ASP A 91 -11.83 -46.42 21.30
C ASP A 91 -11.57 -45.21 22.23
N LEU A 92 -11.96 -43.99 21.83
CA LEU A 92 -11.82 -42.80 22.67
C LEU A 92 -12.78 -42.91 23.88
N PRO A 93 -12.29 -42.93 25.13
CA PRO A 93 -13.16 -43.10 26.28
C PRO A 93 -14.10 -41.90 26.41
N ALA A 94 -15.40 -42.16 26.58
CA ALA A 94 -16.43 -41.13 26.82
C ALA A 94 -16.09 -40.19 27.99
N ALA A 95 -15.20 -40.62 28.90
CA ALA A 95 -14.69 -39.84 30.02
C ALA A 95 -13.75 -38.67 29.66
N GLN A 96 -13.35 -38.50 28.39
CA GLN A 96 -12.76 -37.24 27.91
C GLN A 96 -13.81 -36.12 27.67
N ALA A 97 -15.04 -36.30 28.18
CA ALA A 97 -16.12 -35.31 28.23
C ALA A 97 -15.87 -34.11 29.17
N SER A 98 -14.64 -33.90 29.66
CA SER A 98 -14.25 -32.58 30.17
C SER A 98 -14.14 -31.62 28.99
N PRO A 99 -14.81 -30.44 29.01
CA PRO A 99 -14.85 -29.51 27.87
C PRO A 99 -13.48 -29.13 27.30
N GLN A 100 -12.44 -29.16 28.13
CA GLN A 100 -11.06 -28.84 27.75
C GLN A 100 -10.36 -29.99 27.01
N ALA A 101 -10.57 -31.24 27.44
CA ALA A 101 -10.02 -32.41 26.76
C ALA A 101 -10.74 -32.65 25.43
N SER A 102 -12.06 -32.46 25.38
CA SER A 102 -12.84 -32.53 24.14
C SER A 102 -12.47 -31.42 23.15
N ALA A 103 -12.15 -30.21 23.62
CA ALA A 103 -11.63 -29.14 22.77
C ALA A 103 -10.25 -29.48 22.19
N GLY A 104 -9.36 -30.11 22.98
CA GLY A 104 -8.05 -30.56 22.52
C GLY A 104 -8.14 -31.63 21.42
N VAL A 105 -8.99 -32.65 21.61
CA VAL A 105 -9.24 -33.70 20.61
C VAL A 105 -9.90 -33.11 19.35
N ALA A 106 -10.86 -32.20 19.51
CA ALA A 106 -11.53 -31.55 18.38
C ALA A 106 -10.55 -30.70 17.55
N GLY A 107 -9.67 -29.93 18.21
CA GLY A 107 -8.62 -29.16 17.54
C GLY A 107 -7.62 -30.07 16.82
N TRP A 108 -7.13 -31.09 17.51
CA TRP A 108 -6.23 -32.10 16.92
C TRP A 108 -6.86 -32.79 15.70
N LYS A 109 -8.17 -33.08 15.74
CA LYS A 109 -8.91 -33.66 14.61
C LYS A 109 -9.01 -32.67 13.45
N ALA A 110 -9.39 -31.42 13.72
CA ALA A 110 -9.57 -30.39 12.70
C ALA A 110 -8.29 -30.14 11.88
N GLU A 111 -7.11 -30.16 12.53
CA GLU A 111 -5.81 -30.02 11.86
C GLU A 111 -5.49 -31.17 10.89
N ARG A 112 -6.08 -32.34 11.11
CA ARG A 112 -5.84 -33.58 10.36
C ARG A 112 -6.96 -33.93 9.41
N GLN A 113 -8.01 -33.13 9.35
CA GLN A 113 -9.12 -33.35 8.43
C GLN A 113 -8.94 -32.62 7.10
N ASN A 114 -8.17 -31.54 7.05
CA ASN A 114 -8.16 -30.66 5.90
C ASN A 114 -6.77 -30.51 5.29
N PHE A 115 -6.72 -30.70 3.97
CA PHE A 115 -5.50 -30.65 3.17
C PHE A 115 -5.71 -29.81 1.92
N VAL A 116 -4.62 -29.26 1.42
CA VAL A 116 -4.55 -28.45 0.22
C VAL A 116 -3.48 -29.04 -0.68
N TYR A 117 -3.83 -29.30 -1.93
CA TYR A 117 -2.87 -29.73 -2.94
C TYR A 117 -2.30 -28.49 -3.63
N VAL A 118 -0.98 -28.33 -3.54
CA VAL A 118 -0.26 -27.20 -4.12
C VAL A 118 0.48 -27.65 -5.37
N ASP A 119 0.19 -26.99 -6.49
CA ASP A 119 0.59 -27.44 -7.83
C ASP A 119 2.10 -27.29 -8.08
N ASP A 120 2.72 -26.26 -7.49
CA ASP A 120 4.16 -25.98 -7.58
C ASP A 120 5.03 -27.07 -6.92
N ARG A 121 4.54 -27.65 -5.82
CA ARG A 121 5.21 -28.70 -5.05
C ARG A 121 4.73 -30.09 -5.40
N GLN A 122 3.64 -30.19 -6.15
CA GLN A 122 2.96 -31.43 -6.50
C GLN A 122 2.69 -32.30 -5.26
N ALA A 123 2.23 -31.66 -4.18
CA ALA A 123 2.11 -32.28 -2.88
C ALA A 123 0.84 -31.83 -2.14
N TRP A 124 0.27 -32.78 -1.40
CA TRP A 124 -0.77 -32.52 -0.41
C TRP A 124 -0.13 -32.01 0.88
N LEU A 125 -0.53 -30.82 1.31
CA LEU A 125 -0.11 -30.21 2.57
C LEU A 125 -1.31 -30.13 3.52
N SER A 126 -1.10 -30.30 4.82
CA SER A 126 -2.16 -29.95 5.78
C SER A 126 -2.42 -28.45 5.73
N ILE A 127 -3.61 -28.00 6.16
CA ILE A 127 -3.89 -26.55 6.23
C ILE A 127 -2.85 -25.80 7.08
N ALA A 128 -2.39 -26.40 8.18
CA ALA A 128 -1.37 -25.79 9.04
C ALA A 128 -0.03 -25.62 8.31
N GLU A 129 0.39 -26.62 7.54
CA GLU A 129 1.62 -26.54 6.74
C GLU A 129 1.49 -25.55 5.60
N TRP A 130 0.38 -25.60 4.87
CA TRP A 130 0.10 -24.66 3.80
C TRP A 130 0.12 -23.22 4.32
N ALA A 131 -0.56 -22.94 5.45
CA ALA A 131 -0.55 -21.61 6.08
C ALA A 131 0.88 -21.19 6.49
N ALA A 132 1.65 -22.09 7.11
CA ALA A 132 3.03 -21.79 7.50
C ALA A 132 3.93 -21.46 6.30
N THR A 133 3.73 -22.12 5.16
CA THR A 133 4.44 -21.79 3.91
C THR A 133 3.92 -20.52 3.26
N TYR A 134 2.60 -20.33 3.23
CA TYR A 134 1.96 -19.18 2.60
C TYR A 134 2.40 -17.88 3.29
N TYR A 135 2.30 -17.80 4.61
CA TYR A 135 2.70 -16.60 5.35
C TYR A 135 4.22 -16.35 5.34
N ARG A 136 5.03 -17.40 5.19
CA ARG A 136 6.49 -17.26 5.10
C ARG A 136 6.96 -16.77 3.74
N ASP A 137 6.28 -17.14 2.66
CA ASP A 137 6.56 -16.62 1.33
C ASP A 137 5.95 -15.24 1.10
N ASP A 138 4.88 -14.86 1.84
CA ASP A 138 4.30 -13.52 1.73
C ASP A 138 5.27 -12.41 2.21
N ASP A 139 6.15 -12.76 3.15
CA ASP A 139 7.26 -11.89 3.58
C ASP A 139 8.29 -11.65 2.46
N ARG A 140 8.40 -12.54 1.46
CA ARG A 140 9.25 -12.34 0.27
C ARG A 140 8.54 -11.59 -0.86
N THR A 141 7.22 -11.74 -1.01
CA THR A 141 6.40 -10.92 -1.93
C THR A 141 6.13 -9.51 -1.40
N SER A 142 6.53 -9.20 -0.16
CA SER A 142 6.57 -7.83 0.35
C SER A 142 7.37 -6.87 -0.55
N ALA A 143 8.37 -7.35 -1.30
CA ALA A 143 9.07 -6.53 -2.30
C ALA A 143 8.19 -6.17 -3.53
N GLU A 144 7.27 -7.04 -3.94
CA GLU A 144 6.32 -6.78 -5.03
C GLU A 144 5.06 -6.02 -4.56
N GLY A 145 4.65 -6.18 -3.29
CA GLY A 145 3.54 -5.42 -2.70
C GLY A 145 3.79 -3.90 -2.64
N TRP A 146 5.06 -3.49 -2.51
CA TRP A 146 5.46 -2.09 -2.61
C TRP A 146 5.29 -1.51 -4.02
N SER A 147 5.26 -2.34 -5.08
CA SER A 147 5.12 -1.84 -6.44
C SER A 147 3.73 -1.26 -6.72
N ARG A 148 2.67 -1.85 -6.15
CA ARG A 148 1.29 -1.36 -6.32
C ARG A 148 1.03 -0.07 -5.53
N TRP A 149 1.48 0.00 -4.29
CA TRP A 149 1.30 1.19 -3.45
C TRP A 149 2.32 2.29 -3.75
N GLY A 150 3.51 1.93 -4.25
CA GLY A 150 4.55 2.88 -4.64
C GLY A 150 4.08 3.86 -5.71
N LEU A 151 3.33 3.40 -6.71
CA LEU A 151 2.79 4.26 -7.76
C LEU A 151 1.71 5.22 -7.22
N VAL A 152 0.86 4.73 -6.29
CA VAL A 152 -0.17 5.55 -5.64
C VAL A 152 0.48 6.62 -4.75
N LEU A 153 1.47 6.25 -3.94
CA LEU A 153 2.22 7.17 -3.08
C LEU A 153 3.01 8.18 -3.90
N ALA A 154 3.61 7.77 -5.02
CA ALA A 154 4.29 8.67 -5.95
C ALA A 154 3.32 9.68 -6.58
N LEU A 155 2.14 9.24 -7.02
CA LEU A 155 1.09 10.14 -7.52
C LEU A 155 0.62 11.13 -6.45
N LEU A 156 0.46 10.67 -5.21
CA LEU A 156 0.12 11.53 -4.07
C LEU A 156 1.21 12.57 -3.80
N ALA A 157 2.49 12.17 -3.83
CA ALA A 157 3.61 13.09 -3.69
C ALA A 157 3.64 14.15 -4.80
N VAL A 158 3.42 13.74 -6.06
CA VAL A 158 3.32 14.66 -7.21
C VAL A 158 2.17 15.63 -7.03
N LEU A 159 1.00 15.16 -6.57
CA LEU A 159 -0.14 16.02 -6.29
C LEU A 159 0.17 17.07 -5.21
N VAL A 160 0.80 16.65 -4.10
CA VAL A 160 1.21 17.56 -3.02
C VAL A 160 2.19 18.62 -3.53
N VAL A 161 3.18 18.22 -4.34
CA VAL A 161 4.14 19.14 -4.95
C VAL A 161 3.45 20.13 -5.91
N ALA A 162 2.50 19.66 -6.72
CA ALA A 162 1.74 20.52 -7.62
C ALA A 162 0.90 21.56 -6.85
N VAL A 163 0.21 21.15 -5.79
CA VAL A 163 -0.56 22.05 -4.92
C VAL A 163 0.36 23.06 -4.24
N ALA A 164 1.49 22.62 -3.70
CA ALA A 164 2.48 23.51 -3.08
C ALA A 164 3.05 24.52 -4.08
N PHE A 165 3.31 24.10 -5.31
CA PHE A 165 3.78 24.98 -6.38
C PHE A 165 2.74 26.05 -6.76
N VAL A 166 1.49 25.65 -6.98
CA VAL A 166 0.39 26.60 -7.26
C VAL A 166 0.21 27.58 -6.10
N TYR A 167 0.25 27.10 -4.86
CA TYR A 167 0.16 27.94 -3.68
C TYR A 167 1.32 28.95 -3.59
N ALA A 168 2.55 28.51 -3.89
CA ALA A 168 3.73 29.39 -3.90
C ALA A 168 3.62 30.48 -4.99
N VAL A 169 3.13 30.12 -6.19
CA VAL A 169 2.90 31.06 -7.29
C VAL A 169 1.81 32.07 -6.92
N GLN A 170 0.66 31.63 -6.39
CA GLN A 170 -0.40 32.52 -5.93
C GLN A 170 0.10 33.48 -4.85
N ARG A 171 0.84 32.99 -3.86
CA ARG A 171 1.41 33.83 -2.80
C ARG A 171 2.42 34.86 -3.33
N ARG A 172 3.12 34.55 -4.42
CA ARG A 172 4.01 35.51 -5.09
C ARG A 172 3.22 36.56 -5.87
N ALA A 173 2.18 36.15 -6.60
CA ALA A 173 1.30 37.07 -7.33
C ALA A 173 0.56 38.03 -6.38
N PHE A 174 0.06 37.55 -5.25
CA PHE A 174 -0.57 38.38 -4.23
C PHE A 174 0.38 39.42 -3.63
N ARG A 175 1.66 39.06 -3.44
CA ARG A 175 2.68 40.02 -3.00
C ARG A 175 2.91 41.12 -4.03
N LEU A 176 3.09 40.75 -5.30
CA LEU A 176 3.27 41.72 -6.39
C LEU A 176 2.07 42.66 -6.57
N LEU A 177 0.85 42.14 -6.42
CA LEU A 177 -0.37 42.96 -6.45
C LEU A 177 -0.41 43.96 -5.29
N ARG A 178 -0.04 43.53 -4.08
CA ARG A 178 0.02 44.40 -2.90
C ARG A 178 1.07 45.50 -3.06
N ASP A 179 2.26 45.15 -3.55
CA ASP A 179 3.33 46.10 -3.84
C ASP A 179 2.91 47.10 -4.93
N SER A 180 2.19 46.65 -5.97
CA SER A 180 1.66 47.53 -7.02
C SER A 180 0.60 48.50 -6.51
N ALA A 181 -0.23 48.08 -5.56
CA ALA A 181 -1.24 48.94 -4.96
C ALA A 181 -0.60 50.05 -4.12
N GLU A 182 0.48 49.74 -3.41
CA GLU A 182 1.26 50.69 -2.63
C GLU A 182 2.01 51.68 -3.53
N VAL A 183 2.65 51.18 -4.60
CA VAL A 183 3.30 52.04 -5.62
C VAL A 183 2.28 52.96 -6.30
N ASN A 184 1.09 52.47 -6.64
CA ASN A 184 0.03 53.30 -7.22
C ASN A 184 -0.53 54.34 -6.22
N ARG A 185 -0.51 54.05 -4.92
CA ARG A 185 -0.89 55.01 -3.88
C ARG A 185 0.16 56.12 -3.76
N LEU A 186 1.44 55.75 -3.64
CA LEU A 186 2.57 56.68 -3.60
C LEU A 186 2.67 57.52 -4.88
N GLY A 187 2.37 56.92 -6.04
CA GLY A 187 2.31 57.61 -7.32
C GLY A 187 1.25 58.71 -7.34
N ARG A 188 0.04 58.44 -6.80
CA ARG A 188 -1.02 59.46 -6.68
C ARG A 188 -0.62 60.58 -5.72
N GLU A 189 -0.06 60.25 -4.57
CA GLU A 189 0.43 61.25 -3.60
C GLU A 189 1.51 62.16 -4.21
N ASN A 190 2.43 61.60 -5.01
CA ASN A 190 3.46 62.37 -5.70
C ASN A 190 2.91 63.25 -6.83
N ILE A 191 1.92 62.79 -7.58
CA ILE A 191 1.26 63.63 -8.62
C ILE A 191 0.57 64.83 -7.98
N VAL A 192 -0.11 64.64 -6.84
CA VAL A 192 -0.74 65.74 -6.09
C VAL A 192 0.30 66.74 -5.61
N ARG A 193 1.39 66.27 -4.99
CA ARG A 193 2.49 67.15 -4.56
C ARG A 193 3.14 67.90 -5.73
N ALA A 194 3.31 67.23 -6.88
CA ALA A 194 3.87 67.86 -8.07
C ALA A 194 2.92 68.94 -8.64
N ALA A 195 1.61 68.72 -8.58
CA ALA A 195 0.61 69.71 -8.97
C ALA A 195 0.64 70.92 -8.01
N GLU A 196 0.68 70.69 -6.70
CA GLU A 196 0.81 71.75 -5.69
C GLU A 196 2.08 72.59 -5.88
N LEU A 197 3.23 71.94 -6.14
CA LEU A 197 4.48 72.64 -6.43
C LEU A 197 4.42 73.45 -7.72
N ARG A 198 3.75 72.93 -8.75
CA ARG A 198 3.55 73.65 -10.01
C ARG A 198 2.68 74.88 -9.82
N ASP A 199 1.60 74.77 -9.06
CA ASP A 199 0.70 75.89 -8.77
C ASP A 199 1.42 76.96 -7.93
N ALA A 200 2.22 76.55 -6.95
CA ALA A 200 3.07 77.46 -6.18
C ALA A 200 4.11 78.19 -7.04
N GLN A 201 4.74 77.49 -7.99
CA GLN A 201 5.67 78.11 -8.94
C GLN A 201 4.95 79.11 -9.86
N LEU A 202 3.77 78.77 -10.37
CA LEU A 202 2.98 79.68 -11.19
C LEU A 202 2.61 80.94 -10.41
N ALA A 203 2.14 80.81 -9.16
CA ALA A 203 1.85 81.95 -8.29
C ALA A 203 3.08 82.83 -8.06
N ALA A 204 4.24 82.24 -7.74
CA ALA A 204 5.48 82.99 -7.54
C ALA A 204 5.96 83.71 -8.81
N THR A 205 5.79 83.10 -9.99
CA THR A 205 6.13 83.76 -11.27
C THR A 205 5.19 84.92 -11.59
N GLN A 206 3.90 84.81 -11.27
CA GLN A 206 2.95 85.90 -11.43
C GLN A 206 3.29 87.07 -10.51
N GLU A 207 3.61 86.79 -9.24
CA GLU A 207 4.04 87.81 -8.29
C GLU A 207 5.33 88.50 -8.75
N SER A 208 6.30 87.74 -9.27
CA SER A 208 7.53 88.30 -9.84
C SER A 208 7.26 89.20 -11.05
N LEU A 209 6.35 88.80 -11.95
CA LEU A 209 5.95 89.62 -13.09
C LEU A 209 5.22 90.90 -12.65
N GLU A 210 4.38 90.84 -11.62
CA GLU A 210 3.73 92.02 -11.05
C GLU A 210 4.74 92.98 -10.43
N LEU A 211 5.71 92.46 -9.65
CA LEU A 211 6.80 93.26 -9.08
C LEU A 211 7.66 93.89 -10.17
N ALA A 212 8.00 93.15 -11.23
CA ALA A 212 8.75 93.67 -12.37
C ALA A 212 7.99 94.80 -13.09
N ARG A 213 6.67 94.66 -13.28
CA ARG A 213 5.81 95.71 -13.84
C ARG A 213 5.76 96.95 -12.96
N ARG A 214 5.61 96.79 -11.63
CA ARG A 214 5.64 97.89 -10.67
C ARG A 214 6.98 98.62 -10.71
N ASN A 215 8.08 97.89 -10.67
CA ASN A 215 9.43 98.46 -10.76
C ASN A 215 9.65 99.21 -12.07
N ALA A 216 9.22 98.66 -13.21
CA ALA A 216 9.32 99.33 -14.50
C ALA A 216 8.51 100.64 -14.53
N ALA A 217 7.30 100.65 -13.95
CA ALA A 217 6.49 101.85 -13.84
C ALA A 217 7.14 102.92 -12.94
N THR A 218 7.73 102.51 -11.81
CA THR A 218 8.47 103.41 -10.91
C THR A 218 9.70 104.00 -11.61
N LEU A 219 10.48 103.19 -12.32
CA LEU A 219 11.63 103.66 -13.09
C LEU A 219 11.23 104.64 -14.19
N ALA A 220 10.14 104.37 -14.91
CA ALA A 220 9.61 105.29 -15.91
C ALA A 220 9.19 106.64 -15.29
N ALA A 221 8.54 106.62 -14.14
CA ALA A 221 8.17 107.84 -13.41
C ALA A 221 9.39 108.64 -12.94
N ILE A 222 10.43 107.98 -12.42
CA ILE A 222 11.69 108.64 -12.02
C ILE A 222 12.38 109.28 -13.22
N LEU A 223 12.46 108.56 -14.35
CA LEU A 223 13.07 109.09 -15.58
C LEU A 223 12.31 110.30 -16.13
N ASP A 224 10.98 110.29 -16.04
CA ASP A 224 10.15 111.42 -16.47
C ASP A 224 10.32 112.64 -15.55
N GLU A 225 10.41 112.44 -14.22
CA GLU A 225 10.71 113.50 -13.26
C GLU A 225 12.11 114.10 -13.46
N LEU A 226 13.13 113.25 -13.72
CA LEU A 226 14.49 113.73 -14.03
C LEU A 226 14.55 114.53 -15.33
N ARG A 227 13.73 114.19 -16.33
CA ARG A 227 13.64 114.98 -17.58
C ARG A 227 12.97 116.33 -17.39
N ARG A 228 12.07 116.46 -16.40
CA ARG A 228 11.34 117.71 -16.12
C ARG A 228 12.12 118.70 -15.25
N ARG A 229 13.20 118.27 -14.60
CA ARG A 229 14.07 119.14 -13.80
C ARG A 229 15.33 119.50 -14.60
N PRO A 230 15.41 120.69 -15.22
CA PRO A 230 16.66 121.22 -15.76
C PRO A 230 17.65 121.59 -14.65
#